data_AF-X0XLW5-F1
#
_entry.id   AF-X0XLW5-F1
#
_cell.length_a   1.000
_cell.length_b   1.000
_cell.length_c   1.000
_cell.angle_alpha   90.00
_cell.angle_beta   90.00
_cell.angle_gamma   90.00
#
_symmetry.space_group_name_H-M   'P 1'
#
loop_
_entity.id
_entity.type
_entity.pdbx_description
1 polymer ?
#
loop_
_entity_poly.entity_id
_entity_poly.type
_entity_poly.pdbx_seq_one_letter_code
_entity_poly.pdbx_strand_id
1 'polypeptide(L)' 'MQTSRKAIYAGGDIVTGGATVIQAAGAGKIAARAIDAYLKSL' A
#
# COMPACT_ATOMS: atom_id res chain seq x y z
N MET A 1 -1.49 -1.02 2.29
CA MET A 1 -2.94 -1.23 2.39
C MET A 1 -3.27 -2.43 1.53
N GLN A 2 -3.88 -3.46 2.12
CA GLN A 2 -4.28 -4.65 1.37
C GLN A 2 -5.59 -4.36 0.64
N THR A 3 -5.71 -4.84 -0.59
CA THR A 3 -6.98 -4.78 -1.34
C THR A 3 -7.93 -5.89 -0.86
N SER A 4 -9.12 -5.96 -1.46
CA SER A 4 -10.04 -7.09 -1.26
C SER A 4 -9.43 -8.44 -1.71
N ARG A 5 -8.42 -8.42 -2.57
CA ARG A 5 -7.70 -9.61 -3.03
C ARG A 5 -6.50 -9.88 -2.12
N LYS A 6 -6.41 -11.11 -1.60
CA LYS A 6 -5.30 -11.56 -0.74
C LYS A 6 -3.95 -11.35 -1.45
N ALA A 7 -2.95 -10.91 -0.69
CA ALA A 7 -1.59 -10.62 -1.15
C ALA A 7 -1.45 -9.53 -2.24
N ILE A 8 -2.52 -8.78 -2.54
CA ILE A 8 -2.49 -7.65 -3.48
C ILE A 8 -2.64 -6.35 -2.69
N TYR A 9 -1.74 -5.39 -2.95
CA TYR A 9 -1.63 -4.13 -2.24
C TYR A 9 -1.62 -2.95 -3.22
N ALA A 10 -2.16 -1.82 -2.78
CA ALA A 10 -2.18 -0.58 -3.55
C ALA A 10 -1.93 0.63 -2.64
N GLY A 11 -1.48 1.74 -3.23
CA GLY A 11 -1.26 3.02 -2.55
C GLY A 11 -1.05 4.16 -3.56
N GLY A 12 -1.15 5.40 -3.08
CA GLY A 12 -1.04 6.61 -3.90
C GLY A 12 -2.35 6.99 -4.59
N ASP A 13 -2.26 7.81 -5.63
CA ASP A 13 -3.40 8.44 -6.30
C ASP A 13 -4.45 7.45 -6.81
N ILE A 14 -4.03 6.24 -7.19
CA ILE A 14 -4.94 5.15 -7.61
C ILE A 14 -5.88 4.70 -6.48
N VAL A 15 -5.55 5.01 -5.22
CA VAL A 15 -6.33 4.67 -4.02
C VAL A 15 -7.01 5.91 -3.45
N THR A 16 -6.33 7.05 -3.39
CA THR A 16 -6.82 8.25 -2.69
C THR A 16 -7.47 9.30 -3.61
N GLY A 17 -7.40 9.13 -4.93
CA GLY A 17 -7.59 10.23 -5.88
C GLY A 17 -6.37 11.15 -5.91
N GLY A 18 -6.35 12.11 -6.84
CA GLY A 18 -5.22 13.01 -7.07
C GLY A 18 -4.68 13.62 -5.77
N ALA A 19 -3.46 13.26 -5.41
CA ALA A 19 -2.84 13.63 -4.15
C ALA A 19 -1.45 14.22 -4.40
N THR A 20 -0.76 14.61 -3.33
CA THR A 20 0.61 15.10 -3.42
C THR A 20 1.61 13.94 -3.50
N VAL A 21 2.78 14.22 -4.10
CA VAL A 21 3.89 13.25 -4.20
C VAL A 21 4.27 12.67 -2.83
N ILE A 22 4.28 13.50 -1.77
CA ILE A 22 4.63 13.05 -0.42
C ILE A 22 3.58 12.08 0.15
N GLN A 23 2.30 12.29 -0.16
CA GLN A 23 1.22 11.38 0.25
C GLN A 23 1.33 10.04 -0.48
N ALA A 24 1.64 10.06 -1.79
CA ALA A 24 1.87 8.84 -2.57
C ALA A 24 3.06 8.03 -2.03
N ALA A 25 4.17 8.68 -1.71
CA ALA A 25 5.33 8.03 -1.09
C ALA A 25 4.99 7.45 0.30
N GLY A 26 4.21 8.16 1.10
CA GLY A 26 3.70 7.68 2.40
C GLY A 26 2.83 6.43 2.26
N ALA A 27 1.90 6.44 1.31
CA ALA A 27 1.06 5.28 0.99
C ALA A 27 1.90 4.07 0.55
N GLY A 28 2.96 4.29 -0.25
CA GLY A 28 3.93 3.27 -0.63
C GLY A 28 4.61 2.61 0.58
N LYS A 29 5.06 3.40 1.56
CA LYS A 29 5.65 2.87 2.81
C LYS A 29 4.66 2.03 3.62
N ILE A 30 3.38 2.40 3.63
CA ILE A 30 2.32 1.62 4.30
C ILE A 30 2.07 0.31 3.56
N ALA A 31 2.04 0.33 2.22
CA ALA A 31 1.92 -0.87 1.40
C ALA A 31 3.11 -1.83 1.62
N ALA A 32 4.34 -1.32 1.61
CA ALA A 32 5.55 -2.11 1.82
C ALA A 32 5.56 -2.81 3.21
N ARG A 33 5.19 -2.10 4.28
CA ARG A 33 5.08 -2.71 5.62
C ARG A 33 4.02 -3.81 5.68
N ALA A 34 2.90 -3.64 5.00
CA ALA A 34 1.86 -4.66 4.96
C ALA A 34 2.27 -5.90 4.14
N ILE A 35 3.05 -5.70 3.06
CA ILE A 35 3.65 -6.79 2.29
C ILE A 35 4.66 -7.56 3.15
N ASP A 36 5.58 -6.85 3.83
CA ASP A 36 6.58 -7.48 4.71
C ASP A 36 5.92 -8.31 5.83
N ALA A 37 4.92 -7.75 6.51
CA ALA A 37 4.17 -8.46 7.54
C ALA A 37 3.49 -9.73 7.00
N TYR A 38 2.89 -9.66 5.81
CA TYR A 38 2.28 -10.82 5.16
C TYR A 38 3.31 -11.90 4.83
N LEU A 39 4.45 -11.52 4.26
CA LEU A 39 5.51 -12.46 3.89
C LEU A 39 6.11 -13.16 5.11
N LYS A 40 6.24 -12.46 6.24
CA LYS A 40 6.70 -13.05 7.51
C LYS A 40 5.70 -13.98 8.19
N SER A 41 4.43 -13.90 7.80
CA SER A 41 3.34 -14.73 8.33
C SER A 41 3.03 -15.98 7.49
N LEU A 42 3.70 -16.12 6.34
CA LEU A 42 3.73 -17.35 5.55
C LEU A 42 4.62 -18.39 6.23
#